data_AF-L7ZBI2-F1
#
_entry.id   AF-L7ZBI2-F1
#
_cell.length_a   1.000
_cell.length_b   1.000
_cell.length_c   1.000
_cell.angle_alpha   90.00
_cell.angle_beta   90.00
_cell.angle_gamma   90.00
#
_symmetry.space_group_name_H-M   'P 1'
#
loop_
_entity.id
_entity.type
_entity.pdbx_description
1 polymer ?
#
loop_
_entity_poly.entity_id
_entity_poly.type
_entity_poly.pdbx_seq_one_letter_code
_entity_poly.pdbx_strand_id
1 'polypeptide(L)'
;MKGIGVTLFINWLVKPFSMAFLGWLFIRVLFADWLPADQLDSYVAGLILLAAAPCTAMVFVWSRLTNGDPYFTLSQVAVNDLIMVFAFAPLVALLLGVSSIVVPWDTLLTSVVLYIVIPVVIAQLLRKALLKKGQASFDGVMARIQPWSVAALLLTLVLLFAFQGNAIMEQPLVIALLAVPILIQVLFNSGLAYWLNRT
;
A
#
# COMPACT_ATOMS: atom_id res chain seq x y z
N MET A 1 -1.89 -17.27 16.04
CA MET A 1 -0.90 -17.40 14.94
C MET A 1 -1.53 -17.71 13.57
N LYS A 2 -2.64 -18.47 13.47
CA LYS A 2 -3.29 -18.77 12.18
C LYS A 2 -3.66 -17.52 11.36
N GLY A 3 -4.29 -16.51 11.99
CA GLY A 3 -4.75 -15.30 11.28
C GLY A 3 -3.63 -14.42 10.70
N ILE A 4 -2.56 -14.16 11.46
CA ILE A 4 -1.43 -13.34 10.96
C ILE A 4 -0.74 -14.04 9.78
N GLY A 5 -0.53 -15.35 9.85
CA GLY A 5 0.08 -16.10 8.75
C GLY A 5 -0.74 -16.04 7.47
N VAL A 6 -2.06 -16.21 7.57
CA VAL A 6 -2.99 -16.07 6.43
C VAL A 6 -2.90 -14.66 5.85
N THR A 7 -2.95 -13.62 6.68
CA THR A 7 -2.88 -12.25 6.18
C THR A 7 -1.54 -11.92 5.52
N LEU A 8 -0.42 -12.38 6.07
CA LEU A 8 0.89 -12.16 5.47
C LEU A 8 1.02 -12.87 4.12
N PHE A 9 0.57 -14.12 4.04
CA PHE A 9 0.53 -14.86 2.78
C PHE A 9 -0.29 -14.11 1.72
N ILE A 10 -1.46 -13.62 2.10
CA ILE A 10 -2.35 -12.89 1.21
C ILE A 10 -1.72 -11.56 0.77
N ASN A 11 -1.20 -10.77 1.70
CA ASN A 11 -0.65 -9.45 1.41
C ASN A 11 0.63 -9.49 0.57
N TRP A 12 1.52 -10.45 0.83
CA TRP A 12 2.85 -10.49 0.22
C TRP A 12 2.95 -11.44 -0.97
N LEU A 13 2.08 -12.45 -1.06
CA LEU A 13 2.08 -13.40 -2.16
C LEU A 13 0.83 -13.27 -3.02
N VAL A 14 -0.37 -13.36 -2.46
CA VAL A 14 -1.58 -13.41 -3.30
C VAL A 14 -1.84 -12.06 -3.98
N LYS A 15 -1.88 -10.98 -3.22
CA LYS A 15 -2.26 -9.65 -3.69
C LYS A 15 -1.34 -9.13 -4.82
N PRO A 16 -0.01 -9.06 -4.67
CA PRO A 16 0.85 -8.46 -5.69
C PRO A 16 0.96 -9.33 -6.95
N PHE A 17 0.97 -10.66 -6.83
CA PHE A 17 1.03 -11.56 -7.99
C PHE A 17 -0.30 -11.64 -8.73
N SER A 18 -1.43 -11.70 -8.01
CA SER A 18 -2.75 -11.60 -8.66
C SER A 18 -2.92 -10.25 -9.36
N MET A 19 -2.36 -9.15 -8.83
CA MET A 19 -2.41 -7.87 -9.54
C MET A 19 -1.54 -7.84 -10.78
N ALA A 20 -0.33 -8.41 -10.73
CA ALA A 20 0.52 -8.48 -11.91
C ALA A 20 -0.20 -9.25 -13.04
N PHE A 21 -0.86 -10.37 -12.70
CA PHE A 21 -1.66 -11.13 -13.64
C PHE A 21 -2.88 -10.36 -14.15
N LEU A 22 -3.67 -9.73 -13.26
CA LEU A 22 -4.83 -8.94 -13.64
C LEU A 22 -4.44 -7.70 -14.45
N GLY A 23 -3.33 -7.05 -14.11
CA GLY A 23 -2.77 -5.93 -14.86
C GLY A 23 -2.39 -6.37 -16.27
N TRP A 24 -1.67 -7.48 -16.41
CA TRP A 24 -1.37 -8.03 -17.73
C TRP A 24 -2.64 -8.38 -18.53
N LEU A 25 -3.58 -9.11 -17.92
CA LEU A 25 -4.80 -9.56 -18.60
C LEU A 25 -5.71 -8.40 -19.00
N PHE A 26 -6.01 -7.49 -18.07
CA PHE A 26 -6.93 -6.38 -18.36
C PHE A 26 -6.27 -5.30 -19.20
N ILE A 27 -5.03 -4.91 -18.92
CA ILE A 27 -4.40 -3.76 -19.60
C ILE A 27 -3.81 -4.15 -20.94
N ARG A 28 -3.13 -5.30 -21.06
CA ARG A 28 -2.44 -5.70 -22.29
C ARG A 28 -3.23 -6.61 -23.20
N VAL A 29 -4.27 -7.29 -22.70
CA VAL A 29 -5.07 -8.22 -23.52
C VAL A 29 -6.48 -7.69 -23.75
N LEU A 30 -7.23 -7.37 -22.69
CA LEU A 30 -8.65 -7.01 -22.82
C LEU A 30 -8.89 -5.55 -23.21
N PHE A 31 -8.11 -4.62 -22.67
CA PHE A 31 -8.32 -3.17 -22.83
C PHE A 31 -7.23 -2.48 -23.65
N ALA A 32 -6.33 -3.24 -24.28
CA ALA A 32 -5.20 -2.69 -25.03
C ALA A 32 -5.65 -1.72 -26.13
N ASP A 33 -6.75 -2.02 -26.83
CA ASP A 33 -7.28 -1.18 -27.91
C ASP A 33 -7.98 0.10 -27.40
N TRP A 34 -8.35 0.15 -26.13
CA TRP A 34 -9.07 1.27 -25.51
C TRP A 34 -8.17 2.16 -24.65
N LEU A 35 -6.91 1.76 -24.47
CA LEU A 35 -5.93 2.46 -23.66
C LEU A 35 -4.81 3.01 -24.56
N PRO A 36 -4.23 4.19 -24.22
CA PRO A 36 -3.07 4.70 -24.93
C PRO A 36 -1.91 3.69 -24.89
N ALA A 37 -1.46 3.26 -26.08
CA ALA A 37 -0.44 2.22 -26.23
C ALA A 37 0.90 2.59 -25.56
N ASP A 38 1.20 3.89 -25.48
CA ASP A 38 2.39 4.46 -24.83
C ASP A 38 2.33 4.39 -23.29
N GLN A 39 1.14 4.21 -22.71
CA GLN A 39 0.94 4.26 -21.25
C GLN A 39 0.62 2.90 -20.62
N LEU A 40 0.46 1.84 -21.43
CA LEU A 40 0.12 0.50 -20.93
C LEU A 40 1.11 0.01 -19.86
N ASP A 41 2.41 0.20 -20.09
CA ASP A 41 3.45 -0.19 -19.14
C ASP A 41 3.38 0.60 -17.84
N SER A 42 3.12 1.91 -17.94
CA SER A 42 2.94 2.80 -16.78
C SER A 42 1.71 2.41 -15.96
N TYR A 43 0.60 2.03 -16.61
CA TYR A 43 -0.60 1.57 -15.92
C TYR A 43 -0.39 0.23 -15.23
N VAL A 44 0.23 -0.75 -15.90
CA VAL A 44 0.57 -2.04 -15.28
C VAL A 44 1.51 -1.84 -14.08
N ALA A 45 2.54 -1.00 -14.23
CA ALA A 45 3.45 -0.66 -13.14
C ALA A 45 2.69 -0.02 -11.97
N GLY A 46 1.81 0.95 -12.24
CA GLY A 46 0.98 1.60 -11.24
C GLY A 46 0.09 0.62 -10.47
N LEU A 47 -0.54 -0.33 -11.17
CA LEU A 47 -1.36 -1.37 -10.55
C LEU A 47 -0.53 -2.31 -9.65
N ILE A 48 0.64 -2.74 -10.09
CA ILE A 48 1.55 -3.57 -9.30
C ILE A 48 2.03 -2.82 -8.04
N LEU A 49 2.44 -1.55 -8.18
CA LEU A 49 2.86 -0.71 -7.07
C LEU A 49 1.74 -0.52 -6.04
N LEU A 50 0.52 -0.26 -6.50
CA LEU A 50 -0.68 -0.13 -5.65
C LEU A 50 -0.96 -1.43 -4.89
N ALA A 51 -0.80 -2.58 -5.53
CA ALA A 51 -1.03 -3.88 -4.90
C ALA A 51 0.07 -4.27 -3.90
N ALA A 52 1.33 -3.97 -4.21
CA ALA A 52 2.47 -4.28 -3.33
C ALA A 52 2.50 -3.41 -2.07
N ALA A 53 1.94 -2.19 -2.11
CA ALA A 53 1.87 -1.32 -0.95
C ALA A 53 0.84 -1.84 0.09
N PRO A 54 1.27 -2.14 1.34
CA PRO A 54 0.34 -2.41 2.42
C PRO A 54 -0.36 -1.13 2.88
N CYS A 55 -1.61 -1.24 3.31
CA CYS A 55 -2.34 -0.12 3.90
C CYS A 55 -2.19 -0.15 5.42
N THR A 56 -1.78 0.96 6.03
CA THR A 56 -1.47 1.04 7.47
C THR A 56 -2.55 1.79 8.25
N ALA A 57 -2.95 2.97 7.77
CA ALA A 57 -3.90 3.84 8.46
C ALA A 57 -5.37 3.40 8.30
N MET A 58 -5.80 3.09 7.08
CA MET A 58 -7.22 2.84 6.81
C MET A 58 -7.72 1.54 7.44
N VAL A 59 -6.84 0.54 7.60
CA VAL A 59 -7.17 -0.74 8.24
C VAL A 59 -7.68 -0.55 9.68
N PHE A 60 -7.15 0.43 10.42
CA PHE A 60 -7.66 0.76 11.75
C PHE A 60 -9.08 1.34 11.72
N VAL A 61 -9.40 2.17 10.73
CA VAL A 61 -10.74 2.75 10.56
C VAL A 61 -11.73 1.64 10.24
N TRP A 62 -11.42 0.78 9.26
CA TRP A 62 -12.26 -0.36 8.92
C TRP A 62 -12.45 -1.33 10.08
N SER A 63 -11.37 -1.68 10.79
CA SER A 63 -11.46 -2.55 11.95
C SER A 63 -12.37 -1.97 13.04
N ARG A 64 -12.32 -0.66 13.29
CA ARG A 64 -13.25 -0.03 14.25
C ARG A 64 -14.70 -0.10 13.78
N LEU A 65 -14.96 0.15 12.49
CA LEU A 65 -16.32 0.09 11.93
C LEU A 65 -16.92 -1.32 11.99
N THR A 66 -16.10 -2.36 11.88
CA THR A 66 -16.55 -3.76 11.93
C THR A 66 -16.45 -4.38 13.33
N ASN A 67 -16.20 -3.61 14.39
CA ASN A 67 -15.93 -4.11 15.75
C ASN A 67 -14.81 -5.18 15.82
N GLY A 68 -13.79 -5.03 14.98
CA GLY A 68 -12.60 -5.88 14.98
C GLY A 68 -11.66 -5.59 16.15
N ASP A 69 -10.79 -6.56 16.47
CA ASP A 69 -9.83 -6.46 17.57
C ASP A 69 -8.71 -5.44 17.24
N PRO A 70 -8.60 -4.33 18.00
CA PRO A 70 -7.59 -3.30 17.76
C PRO A 70 -6.16 -3.76 18.08
N TYR A 71 -5.95 -4.69 19.02
CA TYR A 71 -4.63 -5.24 19.34
C TYR A 71 -4.15 -6.18 18.25
N PHE A 72 -5.05 -7.00 17.70
CA PHE A 72 -4.75 -7.84 16.54
C PHE A 72 -4.39 -6.98 15.32
N THR A 73 -5.21 -5.96 15.03
CA THR A 73 -4.98 -5.04 13.91
C THR A 73 -3.66 -4.30 14.06
N LEU A 74 -3.35 -3.80 15.26
CA LEU A 74 -2.07 -3.14 15.54
C LEU A 74 -0.88 -4.06 15.30
N SER A 75 -0.96 -5.30 15.79
CA SER A 75 0.10 -6.29 15.61
C SER A 75 0.29 -6.64 14.13
N GLN A 76 -0.80 -6.78 13.38
CA GLN A 76 -0.77 -7.07 11.95
C GLN A 76 -0.16 -5.93 11.13
N VAL A 77 -0.55 -4.68 11.41
CA VAL A 77 0.00 -3.50 10.72
C VAL A 77 1.49 -3.39 11.03
N ALA A 78 1.89 -3.52 12.29
CA ALA A 78 3.30 -3.44 12.68
C ALA A 78 4.18 -4.50 11.97
N VAL A 79 3.69 -5.73 11.82
CA VAL A 79 4.41 -6.79 11.11
C VAL A 79 4.46 -6.51 9.60
N ASN A 80 3.36 -6.03 8.99
CA ASN A 80 3.37 -5.66 7.57
C ASN A 80 4.34 -4.52 7.28
N ASP A 81 4.39 -3.50 8.14
CA ASP A 81 5.29 -2.36 7.97
C ASP A 81 6.75 -2.78 8.08
N LEU A 82 7.07 -3.68 9.03
CA LEU A 82 8.41 -4.23 9.16
C LEU A 82 8.82 -5.01 7.90
N ILE A 83 7.94 -5.86 7.38
CA ILE A 83 8.20 -6.62 6.15
C ILE A 83 8.36 -5.66 4.97
N MET A 84 7.57 -4.59 4.91
CA MET A 84 7.62 -3.59 3.84
C MET A 84 8.99 -2.97 3.66
N VAL A 85 9.71 -2.67 4.74
CA VAL A 85 11.06 -2.09 4.67
C VAL A 85 12.02 -2.95 3.85
N PHE A 86 11.88 -4.27 3.91
CA PHE A 86 12.81 -5.21 3.27
C PHE A 86 12.26 -5.85 2.00
N ALA A 87 10.97 -6.15 1.97
CA ALA A 87 10.35 -6.94 0.90
C ALA A 87 9.73 -6.09 -0.20
N PHE A 88 9.34 -4.84 0.06
CA PHE A 88 8.68 -4.00 -0.94
C PHE A 88 9.54 -3.79 -2.19
N ALA A 89 10.77 -3.30 -2.03
CA ALA A 89 11.64 -2.99 -3.17
C ALA A 89 12.00 -4.25 -3.99
N PRO A 90 12.45 -5.37 -3.38
CA PRO A 90 12.73 -6.59 -4.13
C PRO A 90 11.52 -7.19 -4.82
N LEU A 91 10.35 -7.18 -4.17
CA LEU A 91 9.12 -7.74 -4.74
C LEU A 91 8.64 -6.93 -5.94
N VAL A 92 8.63 -5.60 -5.83
CA VAL A 92 8.26 -4.72 -6.93
C VAL A 92 9.24 -4.87 -8.09
N ALA A 93 10.55 -4.90 -7.80
CA ALA A 93 11.57 -5.09 -8.83
C ALA A 93 11.40 -6.41 -9.58
N LEU A 94 11.08 -7.50 -8.86
CA LEU A 94 10.79 -8.80 -9.45
C LEU A 94 9.58 -8.72 -10.39
N LEU A 95 8.45 -8.19 -9.91
CA LEU A 95 7.19 -8.16 -10.68
C LEU A 95 7.24 -7.21 -11.88
N LEU A 96 7.91 -6.07 -11.77
CA LEU A 96 8.14 -5.16 -12.89
C LEU A 96 9.13 -5.75 -13.90
N GLY A 97 10.17 -6.43 -13.43
CA GLY A 97 11.14 -7.13 -14.28
C GLY A 97 10.51 -8.26 -15.10
N VAL A 98 9.61 -9.06 -14.49
CA VAL A 98 8.83 -10.09 -15.21
C VAL A 98 7.89 -9.46 -16.25
N SER A 99 7.44 -8.23 -16.02
CA SER A 99 6.57 -7.49 -16.96
C SER A 99 7.34 -6.77 -18.08
N SER A 100 8.67 -6.98 -18.16
CA SER A 100 9.59 -6.32 -19.12
C SER A 100 9.62 -4.79 -19.00
N ILE A 101 9.28 -4.26 -17.82
CA ILE A 101 9.31 -2.82 -17.54
C ILE A 101 10.69 -2.48 -16.98
N VAL A 102 11.35 -1.46 -17.54
CA VAL A 102 12.66 -1.02 -17.07
C VAL A 102 12.54 -0.58 -15.61
N VAL A 103 13.24 -1.27 -14.72
CA VAL A 103 13.20 -0.99 -13.27
C VAL A 103 14.19 0.13 -12.97
N PRO A 104 13.74 1.33 -12.52
CA PRO A 104 14.64 2.41 -12.16
C PRO A 104 15.21 2.16 -10.76
N TRP A 105 16.24 1.31 -10.66
CA TRP A 105 16.84 0.88 -9.39
C TRP A 105 17.33 2.05 -8.53
N ASP A 106 17.95 3.05 -9.15
CA ASP A 106 18.43 4.23 -8.45
C ASP A 106 17.28 5.00 -7.79
N THR A 107 16.18 5.18 -8.52
CA THR A 107 14.98 5.86 -8.02
C THR A 107 14.31 5.04 -6.93
N LEU A 108 14.11 3.73 -7.14
CA LEU A 108 13.48 2.84 -6.16
C LEU A 108 14.26 2.79 -4.84
N LEU A 109 15.58 2.59 -4.91
CA LEU A 109 16.44 2.56 -3.72
C LEU A 109 16.46 3.92 -3.02
N THR A 110 16.59 5.01 -3.77
CA THR A 110 16.55 6.37 -3.20
C THR A 110 15.22 6.65 -2.52
N SER A 111 14.10 6.30 -3.15
CA SER A 111 12.76 6.47 -2.57
C SER A 111 12.59 5.63 -1.30
N VAL A 112 13.04 4.38 -1.28
CA VAL A 112 12.95 3.52 -0.08
C VAL A 112 13.80 4.10 1.06
N VAL A 113 15.03 4.53 0.79
CA VAL A 113 15.89 5.11 1.82
C VAL A 113 15.28 6.40 2.36
N LEU A 114 14.84 7.30 1.48
CA LEU A 114 14.36 8.63 1.84
C LEU A 114 12.99 8.59 2.53
N TYR A 115 12.04 7.82 2.00
CA TYR A 115 10.65 7.80 2.49
C TYR A 115 10.37 6.71 3.53
N ILE A 116 11.20 5.67 3.64
CA ILE A 116 10.99 4.58 4.62
C ILE A 116 12.10 4.55 5.66
N VAL A 117 13.37 4.38 5.25
CA VAL A 117 14.46 4.12 6.20
C VAL A 117 14.73 5.33 7.10
N ILE A 118 14.90 6.52 6.53
CA ILE A 118 15.20 7.74 7.29
C ILE A 118 14.09 8.04 8.33
N PRO A 119 12.79 8.10 7.96
CA PRO A 119 11.71 8.32 8.92
C PRO A 119 11.66 7.28 10.04
N VAL A 120 11.89 6.00 9.72
CA VAL A 120 11.90 4.92 10.73
C VAL A 120 13.06 5.11 11.72
N VAL A 121 14.26 5.46 11.24
CA VAL A 121 15.41 5.71 12.13
C VAL A 121 15.12 6.89 13.07
N ILE A 122 14.62 8.01 12.54
CA ILE A 122 14.25 9.19 13.34
C ILE A 122 13.19 8.82 14.38
N ALA A 123 12.14 8.11 13.97
CA ALA A 123 11.07 7.68 14.86
C ALA A 123 11.59 6.80 16.00
N GLN A 124 12.50 5.86 15.72
CA GLN A 124 13.09 4.99 16.73
C GLN A 124 14.01 5.73 17.71
N LEU A 125 14.79 6.69 17.23
CA LEU A 125 15.62 7.55 18.08
C LEU A 125 14.77 8.40 19.02
N LEU A 126 13.72 9.04 18.49
CA LEU A 126 12.75 9.81 19.27
C LEU A 126 12.03 8.93 20.30
N ARG A 127 11.55 7.76 19.90
CA ARG A 127 10.91 6.79 20.80
C ARG A 127 11.84 6.40 21.96
N LYS A 128 13.10 6.05 21.67
CA LYS A 128 14.08 5.72 22.71
C LYS A 128 14.32 6.90 23.66
N ALA A 129 14.45 8.12 23.13
CA ALA A 129 14.67 9.30 23.94
C ALA A 129 13.47 9.65 24.85
N LEU A 130 12.24 9.48 24.36
CA LEU A 130 11.02 9.76 25.12
C LEU A 130 10.74 8.68 26.17
N LEU A 131 10.95 7.40 25.85
CA LEU A 131 10.77 6.32 26.83
C LEU A 131 11.79 6.40 27.97
N LYS A 132 13.00 6.91 27.73
CA LYS A 132 13.97 7.22 28.80
C LYS A 132 13.44 8.28 29.79
N LYS A 133 12.53 9.15 29.37
CA LYS A 133 11.88 10.18 30.21
C LYS A 133 10.62 9.65 30.90
N GLY A 134 10.24 8.40 30.68
CA GLY A 134 9.06 7.75 31.25
C GLY A 134 7.87 7.67 30.30
N GLN A 135 7.00 6.70 30.54
CA GLN A 135 5.84 6.38 29.70
C GLN A 135 4.91 7.60 29.50
N ALA A 136 4.66 8.37 30.56
CA ALA A 136 3.83 9.58 30.49
C ALA A 136 4.38 10.64 29.52
N SER A 137 5.71 10.77 29.40
CA SER A 137 6.33 11.69 28.44
C SER A 137 6.14 11.21 27.00
N PHE A 138 6.16 9.89 26.77
CA PHE A 138 5.90 9.32 25.44
C PHE A 138 4.44 9.50 25.05
N ASP A 139 3.51 9.17 25.94
CA ASP A 139 2.06 9.26 25.70
C ASP A 139 1.63 10.72 25.45
N GLY A 140 2.15 11.67 26.23
CA GLY A 140 1.87 13.10 26.05
C GLY A 140 2.36 13.66 24.72
N VAL A 141 3.51 13.20 24.22
CA VAL A 141 4.01 13.58 22.89
C VAL A 141 3.19 12.90 21.79
N MET A 142 2.82 11.63 21.95
CA MET A 142 2.02 10.91 20.97
C MET A 142 0.64 11.55 20.78
N ALA A 143 -0.03 11.94 21.88
CA ALA A 143 -1.30 12.64 21.85
C ALA A 143 -1.21 13.99 21.10
N ARG A 144 -0.07 14.68 21.19
CA ARG A 144 0.16 15.93 20.45
C ARG A 144 0.44 15.71 18.97
N ILE A 145 1.12 14.63 18.59
CA ILE A 145 1.49 14.34 17.18
C ILE A 145 0.30 13.80 16.38
N GLN A 146 -0.60 13.04 17.02
CA GLN A 146 -1.75 12.42 16.35
C GLN A 146 -2.55 13.39 15.43
N PRO A 147 -3.00 14.59 15.86
CA PRO A 147 -3.74 15.50 14.99
C PRO A 147 -2.91 15.99 13.79
N TRP A 148 -1.61 16.21 13.97
CA TRP A 148 -0.71 16.62 12.86
C TRP A 148 -0.55 15.52 11.83
N SER A 149 -0.47 14.25 12.26
CA SER A 149 -0.41 13.12 11.33
C SER A 149 -1.68 13.02 10.47
N VAL A 150 -2.85 13.22 11.07
CA VAL A 150 -4.12 13.22 10.33
C VAL A 150 -4.22 14.42 9.40
N ALA A 151 -3.84 15.61 9.88
CA ALA A 151 -3.82 16.82 9.07
C ALA A 151 -2.88 16.69 7.86
N ALA A 152 -1.68 16.12 8.03
CA ALA A 152 -0.74 15.87 6.95
C ALA A 152 -1.27 14.87 5.92
N LEU A 153 -1.95 13.80 6.37
CA LEU A 153 -2.59 12.82 5.48
C LEU A 153 -3.71 13.46 4.66
N LEU A 154 -4.58 14.24 5.31
CA LEU A 154 -5.66 14.97 4.64
C LEU A 154 -5.13 16.04 3.69
N LEU A 155 -4.09 16.77 4.08
CA LEU A 155 -3.44 17.75 3.22
C LEU A 155 -2.85 17.07 1.97
N THR A 156 -2.18 15.93 2.15
CA THR A 156 -1.63 15.15 1.02
C THR A 156 -2.75 14.70 0.08
N LEU A 157 -3.89 14.26 0.62
CA LEU A 157 -5.06 13.90 -0.16
C LEU A 157 -5.58 15.09 -0.98
N VAL A 158 -5.78 16.25 -0.33
CA VAL A 158 -6.24 17.47 -1.00
C VAL A 158 -5.28 17.89 -2.12
N LEU A 159 -3.97 17.87 -1.85
CA LEU A 159 -2.96 18.22 -2.84
C LEU A 159 -2.94 17.25 -4.01
N LEU A 160 -3.07 15.93 -3.75
CA LEU A 160 -3.12 14.92 -4.80
C LEU A 160 -4.31 15.17 -5.73
N PHE A 161 -5.51 15.40 -5.19
CA PHE A 161 -6.69 15.71 -6.01
C PHE A 161 -6.58 17.06 -6.71
N ALA A 162 -6.01 18.08 -6.07
CA ALA A 162 -5.81 19.38 -6.69
C ALA A 162 -4.85 19.31 -7.89
N PHE A 163 -3.75 18.55 -7.78
CA PHE A 163 -2.79 18.39 -8.88
C PHE A 163 -3.24 17.41 -9.96
N GLN A 164 -4.02 16.37 -9.60
CA GLN A 164 -4.51 15.37 -10.55
C GLN A 164 -5.90 15.69 -11.13
N GLY A 165 -6.51 16.82 -10.76
CA GLY A 165 -7.88 17.18 -11.15
C GLY A 165 -8.11 17.21 -12.66
N ASN A 166 -7.17 17.78 -13.43
CA ASN A 166 -7.27 17.82 -14.90
C ASN A 166 -7.23 16.42 -15.51
N ALA A 167 -6.29 15.57 -15.06
CA ALA A 167 -6.19 14.18 -15.54
C ALA A 167 -7.47 13.38 -15.24
N ILE A 168 -8.10 13.61 -14.08
CA ILE A 168 -9.37 12.98 -13.71
C ILE A 168 -10.51 13.37 -14.66
N MET A 169 -10.56 14.64 -15.07
CA MET A 169 -11.59 15.15 -15.98
C MET A 169 -11.36 14.73 -17.44
N GLU A 170 -10.10 14.66 -17.89
CA GLU A 170 -9.74 14.34 -19.27
C GLU A 170 -9.77 12.83 -19.57
N GLN A 171 -9.52 11.98 -18.57
CA GLN A 171 -9.37 10.52 -18.77
C GLN A 171 -10.35 9.67 -17.93
N PRO A 172 -11.67 9.95 -17.93
CA PRO A 172 -12.64 9.21 -17.12
C PRO A 172 -12.76 7.75 -17.55
N LEU A 173 -12.63 7.48 -18.85
CA LEU A 173 -12.71 6.12 -19.41
C LEU A 173 -11.52 5.26 -18.96
N VAL A 174 -10.29 5.81 -18.97
CA VAL A 174 -9.10 5.12 -18.47
C VAL A 174 -9.29 4.76 -17.00
N ILE A 175 -9.74 5.70 -16.17
CA ILE A 175 -9.98 5.45 -14.74
C ILE A 175 -11.01 4.33 -14.54
N ALA A 176 -12.12 4.36 -15.30
CA ALA A 176 -13.13 3.31 -15.24
C ALA A 176 -12.57 1.93 -15.61
N LEU A 177 -11.75 1.86 -16.66
CA LEU A 177 -11.10 0.61 -17.08
C LEU A 177 -10.10 0.11 -16.02
N LEU A 178 -9.28 0.99 -15.44
CA LEU A 178 -8.35 0.63 -14.36
C LEU A 178 -9.07 0.20 -13.07
N ALA A 179 -10.25 0.74 -12.81
CA ALA A 179 -11.05 0.35 -11.65
C ALA A 179 -11.54 -1.11 -11.73
N VAL A 180 -11.75 -1.67 -12.93
CA VAL A 180 -12.21 -3.05 -13.10
C VAL A 180 -11.26 -4.08 -12.47
N PRO A 181 -9.96 -4.18 -12.86
CA PRO A 181 -9.05 -5.14 -12.25
C PRO A 181 -8.84 -4.87 -10.76
N ILE A 182 -8.85 -3.60 -10.33
CA ILE A 182 -8.72 -3.23 -8.90
C ILE A 182 -9.90 -3.80 -8.10
N LEU A 183 -11.14 -3.61 -8.56
CA LEU A 183 -12.34 -4.10 -7.88
C LEU A 183 -12.35 -5.63 -7.81
N ILE A 184 -12.02 -6.31 -8.92
CA ILE A 184 -11.92 -7.77 -8.96
C ILE A 184 -10.88 -8.25 -7.94
N GLN A 185 -9.71 -7.61 -7.92
CA GLN A 185 -8.63 -7.96 -7.00
C GLN A 185 -9.06 -7.75 -5.54
N VAL A 186 -9.67 -6.61 -5.20
CA VAL A 186 -10.11 -6.30 -3.84
C VAL A 186 -11.14 -7.30 -3.35
N LEU A 187 -12.12 -7.66 -4.17
CA LEU A 187 -13.14 -8.66 -3.84
C LEU A 187 -12.52 -10.05 -3.69
N PHE A 188 -11.64 -10.45 -4.61
CA PHE A 188 -10.94 -11.74 -4.56
C PHE A 188 -10.10 -11.87 -3.28
N ASN A 189 -9.27 -10.86 -2.99
CA ASN A 189 -8.38 -10.84 -1.84
C ASN A 189 -9.17 -10.87 -0.52
N SER A 190 -10.23 -10.07 -0.42
CA SER A 190 -11.07 -10.00 0.77
C SER A 190 -11.86 -11.29 0.99
N GLY A 191 -12.41 -11.86 -0.08
CA GLY A 191 -13.13 -13.14 -0.04
C GLY A 191 -12.23 -14.30 0.34
N LEU A 192 -11.03 -14.38 -0.25
CA LEU A 192 -10.04 -15.41 0.09
C LEU A 192 -9.58 -15.28 1.55
N ALA A 193 -9.31 -14.06 2.02
CA ALA A 193 -8.93 -13.81 3.40
C ALA A 193 -10.03 -14.21 4.39
N TYR A 194 -11.28 -13.90 4.07
CA TYR A 194 -12.42 -14.29 4.90
C TYR A 194 -12.59 -15.81 4.95
N TRP A 195 -12.51 -16.48 3.80
CA TRP A 195 -12.65 -17.93 3.72
C TRP A 195 -11.54 -18.66 4.49
N LEU A 196 -10.28 -18.30 4.27
CA LEU A 196 -9.11 -18.92 4.94
C LEU A 196 -9.08 -18.69 6.46
N ASN A 197 -9.68 -17.60 6.95
CA ASN A 197 -9.77 -17.35 8.39
C ASN A 197 -10.97 -18.07 9.05
N ARG A 198 -11.95 -18.51 8.25
CA ARG A 198 -13.14 -19.23 8.74
C ARG A 198 -12.89 -20.74 8.86
N THR A 199 -12.00 -21.28 8.05
CA THR A 199 -11.52 -22.69 8.08
C THR A 199 -10.46 -22.91 9.15
#